data_AF-A0A2D7Y7H4-F1
#
_entry.id   AF-A0A2D7Y7H4-F1
#
_cell.length_a   1.000
_cell.length_b   1.000
_cell.length_c   1.000
_cell.angle_alpha   90.00
_cell.angle_beta   90.00
_cell.angle_gamma   90.00
#
_symmetry.space_group_name_H-M   'P 1'
#
loop_
_entity.id
_entity.type
_entity.pdbx_description
1 polymer ?
#
loop_
_entity_poly.entity_id
_entity_poly.type
_entity_poly.pdbx_seq_one_letter_code
_entity_poly.pdbx_strand_id
1 'polypeptide(L)'
;MVQWVNEAIIVESALRAHGIPANIADRHFHSIYPHIEFGSSRVRVLIPDVLAEEARGVIKSLREGASQTPIYPCPECGGATRRVRRLFWIALVTLVGTFYPFFSKRRRCPACRKTFRPPPAAPFTADELGYEP
;
A
#
# COMPACT_ATOMS: atom_id res chain seq x y z
N MET A 1 -1.69 -5.99 0.70
CA MET A 1 -2.69 -5.09 1.33
C MET A 1 -2.07 -4.75 2.66
N VAL A 2 -1.22 -3.72 2.64
CA VAL A 2 -0.46 -3.15 3.78
C VAL A 2 -0.38 -1.62 3.59
N GLN A 3 -1.02 -1.09 2.53
CA GLN A 3 -0.79 0.28 2.08
C GLN A 3 -1.36 1.31 3.05
N TRP A 4 -2.53 1.05 3.65
CA TRP A 4 -3.20 2.03 4.50
C TRP A 4 -2.49 2.28 5.83
N VAL A 5 -1.96 1.23 6.46
CA VAL A 5 -1.19 1.36 7.71
C VAL A 5 0.12 2.11 7.44
N ASN A 6 0.83 1.75 6.38
CA ASN A 6 2.06 2.44 6.00
C ASN A 6 1.79 3.91 5.64
N GLU A 7 0.72 4.19 4.90
CA GLU A 7 0.31 5.56 4.57
C GLU A 7 -0.02 6.36 5.85
N ALA A 8 -0.74 5.77 6.81
CA ALA A 8 -1.05 6.42 8.08
C ALA A 8 0.21 6.70 8.91
N ILE A 9 1.20 5.79 8.91
CA ILE A 9 2.50 6.00 9.58
C ILE A 9 3.27 7.15 8.93
N ILE A 10 3.29 7.21 7.59
CA ILE A 10 3.94 8.30 6.84
C ILE A 10 3.28 9.63 7.19
N VAL A 11 1.94 9.68 7.18
CA VAL A 11 1.17 10.87 7.52
C VAL A 11 1.40 11.30 8.98
N GLU A 12 1.31 10.37 9.93
CA GLU A 12 1.58 10.64 11.35
C GLU A 12 3.00 11.23 11.55
N SER A 13 3.99 10.62 10.91
CA SER A 13 5.40 11.04 11.02
C SER A 13 5.62 12.43 10.43
N ALA A 14 5.03 12.70 9.26
CA ALA A 14 5.16 14.00 8.60
C ALA A 14 4.44 15.12 9.36
N LEU A 15 3.25 14.86 9.90
CA LEU A 15 2.54 15.82 10.76
C LEU A 15 3.36 16.13 12.02
N ARG A 16 3.90 15.12 12.69
CA ARG A 16 4.77 15.31 13.86
C ARG A 16 6.03 16.10 13.53
N ALA A 17 6.63 15.89 12.37
CA ALA A 17 7.78 16.66 11.91
C ALA A 17 7.46 18.15 11.69
N HIS A 18 6.19 18.50 11.42
CA HIS A 18 5.69 19.88 11.33
C HIS A 18 5.19 20.42 12.68
N GLY A 19 5.43 19.71 13.79
CA GLY A 19 4.96 20.11 15.11
C GLY A 19 3.48 19.85 15.38
N ILE A 20 2.78 19.14 14.48
CA ILE A 20 1.36 18.81 14.64
C ILE A 20 1.24 17.47 15.38
N PRO A 21 0.67 17.45 16.60
CA PRO A 21 0.45 16.20 17.33
C PRO A 21 -0.56 15.32 16.57
N ALA A 22 -0.10 14.13 16.17
CA ALA A 22 -0.89 13.13 15.47
C ALA A 22 -0.76 11.77 16.16
N ASN A 23 -1.86 11.00 16.18
CA ASN A 23 -1.89 9.64 16.72
C ASN A 23 -2.74 8.71 15.84
N ILE A 24 -2.27 7.50 15.57
CA ILE A 24 -3.05 6.50 14.84
C ILE A 24 -3.96 5.75 15.84
N ALA A 25 -5.28 5.89 15.69
CA ALA A 25 -6.27 5.41 16.66
C ALA A 25 -6.11 3.92 17.02
N ASP A 26 -5.81 3.09 16.00
CA ASP A 26 -5.80 1.64 16.10
C ASP A 26 -4.37 1.06 16.01
N ARG A 27 -3.34 1.87 16.29
CA ARG A 27 -1.92 1.51 16.10
C ARG A 27 -1.52 0.25 16.86
N HIS A 28 -1.92 0.17 18.13
CA HIS A 28 -1.52 -0.93 19.00
C HIS A 28 -2.12 -2.26 18.52
N PHE A 29 -3.39 -2.23 18.10
CA PHE A 29 -4.06 -3.40 17.57
C PHE A 29 -3.36 -3.92 16.30
N HIS A 30 -3.04 -3.04 15.36
CA HIS A 30 -2.30 -3.41 14.15
C HIS A 30 -0.87 -3.91 14.43
N SER A 31 -0.24 -3.44 15.51
CA SER A 31 1.09 -3.93 15.89
C SER A 31 1.08 -5.35 16.45
N ILE A 32 0.02 -5.74 17.18
CA ILE A 32 -0.11 -7.08 17.77
C ILE A 32 -0.62 -8.08 16.72
N TYR A 33 -1.59 -7.67 15.90
CA TYR A 33 -2.26 -8.55 14.94
C TYR A 33 -2.16 -8.00 13.50
N PRO A 34 -0.96 -7.98 12.90
CA PRO A 34 -0.74 -7.37 11.58
C PRO A 34 -1.48 -8.09 10.44
N HIS A 35 -1.88 -9.35 10.66
CA HIS A 35 -2.60 -10.18 9.69
C HIS A 35 -4.13 -10.02 9.78
N ILE A 36 -4.63 -9.37 10.82
CA ILE A 36 -6.07 -9.22 11.05
C ILE A 36 -6.51 -7.82 10.61
N GLU A 37 -7.03 -7.73 9.37
CA GLU A 37 -7.77 -6.56 8.91
C GLU A 37 -9.20 -6.61 9.46
N PHE A 38 -9.40 -6.19 10.72
CA PHE A 38 -10.75 -6.03 11.26
C PHE A 38 -11.41 -4.78 10.64
N GLY A 39 -12.37 -5.01 9.75
CA GLY A 39 -13.35 -4.01 9.35
C GLY A 39 -13.05 -3.23 8.06
N SER A 40 -14.13 -2.77 7.44
CA SER A 40 -14.15 -1.87 6.28
C SER A 40 -13.64 -0.46 6.58
N SER A 41 -13.32 -0.14 7.84
CA SER A 41 -12.85 1.18 8.23
C SER A 41 -11.37 1.34 7.90
N ARG A 42 -11.07 2.38 7.12
CA ARG A 42 -9.69 2.81 6.85
C ARG A 42 -8.98 3.18 8.16
N VAL A 43 -7.65 3.06 8.18
CA VAL A 43 -6.82 3.51 9.30
C VAL A 43 -7.06 5.01 9.55
N ARG A 44 -7.25 5.39 10.81
CA ARG A 44 -7.57 6.77 11.21
C ARG A 44 -6.37 7.41 11.89
N VAL A 45 -6.03 8.62 11.46
CA VAL A 45 -5.07 9.51 12.11
C VAL A 45 -5.86 10.59 12.84
N LEU A 46 -5.71 10.66 14.15
CA LEU A 46 -6.35 11.61 15.05
C LEU A 46 -5.42 12.81 15.25
N ILE A 47 -6.00 14.01 15.23
CA ILE A 47 -5.32 15.31 15.26
C ILE A 47 -6.21 16.27 16.06
N PRO A 48 -5.67 17.22 16.85
CA PRO A 48 -6.48 18.27 17.46
C PRO A 48 -7.24 19.08 16.41
N ASP A 49 -8.51 19.39 16.69
CA ASP A 49 -9.40 20.06 15.75
C ASP A 49 -8.89 21.46 15.36
N VAL A 50 -8.27 22.16 16.31
CA VAL A 50 -7.65 23.48 16.09
C VAL A 50 -6.52 23.48 15.06
N LEU A 51 -5.92 22.31 14.76
CA LEU A 51 -4.84 22.15 13.77
C LEU A 51 -5.32 21.42 12.51
N ALA A 52 -6.62 21.17 12.36
CA ALA A 52 -7.14 20.35 11.26
C ALA A 52 -6.84 20.94 9.87
N GLU A 53 -6.96 22.26 9.70
CA GLU A 53 -6.67 22.91 8.40
C GLU A 53 -5.18 22.88 8.07
N GLU A 54 -4.32 23.15 9.05
CA GLU A 54 -2.87 23.08 8.87
C GLU A 54 -2.42 21.66 8.48
N ALA A 55 -2.96 20.66 9.18
CA ALA A 55 -2.70 19.26 8.88
C ALA A 55 -3.15 18.87 7.45
N ARG A 56 -4.28 19.38 6.98
CA ARG A 56 -4.74 19.16 5.59
C ARG A 56 -3.77 19.76 4.58
N GLY A 57 -3.18 20.93 4.88
CA GLY A 57 -2.14 21.55 4.07
C GLY A 57 -0.92 20.65 3.92
N VAL A 58 -0.40 20.12 5.03
CA VAL A 58 0.74 19.19 5.03
C VAL A 58 0.42 17.89 4.29
N ILE A 59 -0.78 17.32 4.50
CA ILE A 59 -1.18 16.09 3.80
C ILE A 59 -1.30 16.33 2.29
N LYS A 60 -1.78 17.50 1.88
CA LYS A 60 -1.88 17.88 0.46
C LYS A 60 -0.49 18.02 -0.17
N SER A 61 0.43 18.73 0.48
CA SER A 61 1.81 18.89 -0.04
C SER A 61 2.54 17.55 -0.14
N LEU A 62 2.35 16.63 0.82
CA LEU A 62 2.87 15.26 0.74
C LEU A 62 2.33 14.50 -0.47
N ARG A 63 1.04 14.64 -0.79
CA ARG A 63 0.43 13.98 -1.96
C ARG A 63 0.92 14.57 -3.28
N GLU A 64 1.22 15.86 -3.31
CA GLU A 64 1.77 16.54 -4.47
C GLU A 64 3.26 16.23 -4.67
N GLY A 65 4.02 16.13 -3.57
CA GLY A 65 5.46 15.85 -3.57
C GLY A 65 5.84 14.37 -3.65
N ALA A 66 4.96 13.45 -3.22
CA ALA A 66 5.14 12.03 -3.45
C ALA A 66 5.13 11.78 -4.96
N SER A 67 6.30 11.50 -5.52
CA SER A 67 6.47 11.19 -6.94
C SER A 67 5.36 10.23 -7.38
N GLN A 68 4.46 10.71 -8.24
CA GLN A 68 3.26 9.97 -8.63
C GLN A 68 3.58 8.72 -9.45
N THR A 69 4.86 8.40 -9.65
CA THR A 69 5.34 7.19 -10.30
C THR A 69 4.85 5.96 -9.53
N PRO A 70 3.87 5.23 -10.08
CA PRO A 70 3.36 4.05 -9.41
C PRO A 70 4.46 2.98 -9.38
N ILE A 71 4.55 2.22 -8.28
CA ILE A 71 5.54 1.13 -8.09
C ILE A 71 5.54 0.14 -9.27
N TYR A 72 4.38 -0.08 -9.89
CA TYR A 72 4.28 -0.84 -11.13
C TYR A 72 3.46 -0.03 -12.14
N PRO A 73 4.13 0.78 -12.98
CA PRO A 73 3.45 1.54 -14.02
C PRO A 73 2.89 0.60 -15.07
N CYS A 74 1.81 1.03 -15.73
CA CYS A 74 1.33 0.34 -16.91
C CYS A 74 2.37 0.51 -18.03
N PRO A 75 2.78 -0.57 -18.73
CA PRO A 75 3.79 -0.49 -19.78
C PRO A 75 3.36 0.37 -20.98
N GLU A 76 2.05 0.63 -21.13
CA GLU A 76 1.54 1.42 -22.26
C GLU A 76 1.24 2.87 -21.91
N CYS A 77 0.68 3.12 -20.71
CA CYS A 77 0.20 4.44 -20.33
C CYS A 77 0.81 5.01 -19.05
N GLY A 78 1.77 4.32 -18.43
CA GLY A 78 2.46 4.77 -17.20
C GLY A 78 1.59 4.80 -15.93
N GLY A 79 0.26 4.74 -16.05
CA GLY A 79 -0.67 4.89 -14.93
C GLY A 79 -0.62 3.75 -13.91
N ALA A 80 -1.19 4.02 -12.72
CA ALA A 80 -1.24 3.07 -11.61
C ALA A 80 -2.00 1.77 -11.97
N THR A 81 -1.56 0.66 -11.42
CA THR A 81 -2.12 -0.67 -11.72
C THR A 81 -2.58 -1.41 -10.47
N ARG A 82 -3.64 -2.23 -10.58
CA ARG A 82 -4.22 -3.00 -9.47
C ARG A 82 -4.05 -4.50 -9.69
N ARG A 83 -3.79 -5.27 -8.62
CA ARG A 83 -3.70 -6.74 -8.71
C ARG A 83 -5.10 -7.32 -9.00
N VAL A 84 -5.18 -8.23 -9.98
CA VAL A 84 -6.45 -8.91 -10.30
C VAL A 84 -6.68 -10.01 -9.26
N ARG A 85 -7.79 -9.91 -8.51
CA ARG A 85 -8.22 -10.98 -7.61
C ARG A 85 -9.04 -11.99 -8.38
N ARG A 86 -8.70 -13.28 -8.25
CA ARG A 86 -9.53 -14.37 -8.75
C ARG A 86 -10.43 -14.87 -7.63
N LEU A 87 -11.41 -14.06 -7.22
CA LEU A 87 -12.34 -14.40 -6.13
C LEU A 87 -12.99 -15.78 -6.33
N PHE A 88 -13.38 -16.07 -7.58
CA PHE A 88 -13.90 -17.39 -7.96
C PHE A 88 -12.94 -18.55 -7.66
N TRP A 89 -11.65 -18.40 -7.97
CA TRP A 89 -10.66 -19.43 -7.67
C TRP A 89 -10.40 -19.56 -6.18
N ILE A 90 -10.41 -18.45 -5.43
CA ILE A 90 -10.28 -18.50 -3.96
C ILE A 90 -11.43 -19.33 -3.37
N ALA A 91 -12.67 -19.06 -3.78
CA ALA A 91 -13.85 -19.79 -3.33
C ALA A 91 -13.81 -21.28 -3.71
N LEU A 92 -13.40 -21.60 -4.94
CA LEU A 92 -13.27 -22.99 -5.39
C LEU A 92 -12.19 -23.74 -4.60
N VAL A 93 -11.03 -23.11 -4.37
CA VAL A 93 -9.91 -23.69 -3.63
C VAL A 93 -10.29 -23.93 -2.15
N THR A 94 -11.11 -23.06 -1.56
CA THR A 94 -11.65 -23.27 -0.20
C THR A 94 -12.60 -24.47 -0.14
N LEU A 95 -13.45 -24.65 -1.15
CA LEU A 95 -14.38 -25.78 -1.23
C LEU A 95 -13.67 -27.14 -1.38
N VAL A 96 -12.55 -27.19 -2.11
CA VAL A 96 -11.80 -28.44 -2.36
C VAL A 96 -10.83 -28.77 -1.20
N GLY A 97 -10.77 -27.94 -0.14
CA GLY A 97 -9.91 -28.17 1.03
C GLY A 97 -8.41 -28.12 0.74
N THR A 98 -8.02 -27.64 -0.44
CA THR A 98 -6.61 -27.57 -0.85
C THR A 98 -6.10 -26.17 -0.59
N PHE A 99 -5.12 -25.99 0.29
CA PHE A 99 -4.56 -24.66 0.62
C PHE A 99 -3.49 -24.18 -0.37
N TYR A 100 -3.65 -24.43 -1.67
CA TYR A 100 -2.62 -24.03 -2.64
C TYR A 100 -2.69 -22.52 -2.93
N PRO A 101 -1.62 -21.74 -2.65
CA PRO A 101 -1.64 -20.30 -2.83
C PRO A 101 -1.54 -19.93 -4.32
N PHE A 102 -2.67 -19.91 -5.03
CA PHE A 102 -2.78 -19.39 -6.40
C PHE A 102 -2.75 -17.86 -6.43
N PHE A 103 -1.65 -17.27 -5.96
CA PHE A 103 -1.46 -15.82 -6.03
C PHE A 103 -1.08 -15.40 -7.46
N SER A 104 -2.07 -14.93 -8.22
CA SER A 104 -1.80 -14.32 -9.51
C SER A 104 -0.97 -13.04 -9.34
N LYS A 105 0.21 -13.01 -9.96
CA LYS A 105 1.03 -11.79 -10.07
C LYS A 105 0.49 -10.82 -11.14
N ARG A 106 -0.61 -11.15 -11.84
CA ARG A 106 -1.18 -10.31 -12.89
C ARG A 106 -1.79 -9.02 -12.30
N ARG A 107 -1.56 -7.92 -13.00
CA ARG A 107 -2.09 -6.60 -12.69
C ARG A 107 -2.93 -6.09 -13.86
N ARG A 108 -3.99 -5.34 -13.56
CA ARG A 108 -4.85 -4.67 -14.54
C ARG A 108 -4.70 -3.17 -14.38
N CYS A 109 -4.44 -2.48 -15.48
CA CYS A 109 -4.51 -1.02 -15.52
C CYS A 109 -5.99 -0.60 -15.58
N PRO A 110 -6.48 0.31 -14.72
CA PRO A 110 -7.85 0.82 -14.80
C PRO A 110 -8.05 1.75 -16.01
N ALA A 111 -7.04 2.54 -16.38
CA ALA A 111 -7.10 3.46 -17.53
C ALA A 111 -7.12 2.68 -18.85
N CYS A 112 -6.08 1.87 -19.08
CA CYS A 112 -5.89 1.15 -20.34
C CYS A 112 -6.63 -0.19 -20.41
N ARG A 113 -7.27 -0.63 -19.31
CA ARG A 113 -7.99 -1.91 -19.12
C ARG A 113 -7.20 -3.20 -19.40
N LYS A 114 -5.98 -3.11 -19.90
CA LYS A 114 -5.08 -4.24 -20.18
C LYS A 114 -4.56 -4.90 -18.92
N THR A 115 -4.35 -6.21 -19.03
CA THR A 115 -3.84 -7.06 -17.96
C THR A 115 -2.46 -7.56 -18.35
N PHE A 116 -1.46 -7.37 -17.49
CA PHE A 116 -0.10 -7.80 -17.74
C PHE A 116 0.50 -8.41 -16.48
N ARG A 117 1.63 -9.11 -16.64
CA ARG A 117 2.44 -9.62 -15.54
C ARG A 117 3.67 -8.72 -15.46
N PRO A 118 3.93 -8.02 -14.34
CA PRO A 118 5.15 -7.24 -14.21
C PRO A 118 6.36 -8.19 -14.29
N PRO A 119 7.48 -7.75 -14.89
CA PRO A 119 8.71 -8.52 -14.88
C PRO A 119 9.13 -8.79 -13.42
N PRO A 120 9.79 -9.92 -13.14
CA PRO A 120 10.44 -10.10 -11.85
C PRO A 120 11.43 -8.96 -11.61
N ALA A 121 11.59 -8.55 -10.35
CA ALA A 121 12.68 -7.64 -10.01
C ALA A 121 14.00 -8.29 -10.45
N ALA A 122 14.91 -7.48 -11.00
CA ALA A 122 16.26 -7.95 -11.26
C ALA A 122 16.87 -8.44 -9.93
N PRO A 123 17.69 -9.51 -9.96
CA PRO A 123 18.48 -9.86 -8.78
C PRO A 123 19.38 -8.67 -8.42
N PHE A 124 19.59 -8.47 -7.12
CA PHE A 124 20.54 -7.46 -6.64
C PHE A 124 21.94 -7.79 -7.17
N THR A 125 22.69 -6.77 -7.58
CA THR A 125 24.10 -6.95 -7.97
C THR A 125 24.99 -7.06 -6.74
N ALA A 126 26.20 -7.63 -6.90
CA ALA A 126 27.18 -7.69 -5.82
C ALA A 126 27.54 -6.28 -5.29
N ASP A 127 27.56 -5.28 -6.18
CA ASP A 127 27.82 -3.88 -5.83
C ASP A 127 26.69 -3.28 -4.96
N GLU A 128 25.43 -3.64 -5.20
CA GLU A 128 24.29 -3.19 -4.39
C GLU A 128 24.24 -3.87 -3.02
N LEU A 129 24.69 -5.13 -2.94
CA LEU A 129 24.69 -5.92 -1.70
C LEU A 129 25.90 -5.61 -0.81
N GLY A 130 27.04 -5.24 -1.39
CA GLY A 130 28.31 -5.09 -0.69
C GLY A 130 28.95 -6.42 -0.27
N TYR A 131 28.47 -7.54 -0.81
CA TYR A 131 29.02 -8.89 -0.61
C TYR A 131 28.76 -9.78 -1.83
N GLU A 132 29.57 -10.82 -2.01
CA GLU A 132 29.32 -11.87 -3.01
C GLU A 132 28.20 -12.79 -2.51
N PRO A 133 27.07 -12.89 -3.24
CA PRO A 133 25.89 -13.65 -2.81
C PRO A 133 26.06 -15.17 -2.84
#